data_AF-A0A853CLH3-F1
#
_entry.id   AF-A0A853CLH3-F1
#
_cell.length_a   1.000
_cell.length_b   1.000
_cell.length_c   1.000
_cell.angle_alpha   90.00
_cell.angle_beta   90.00
_cell.angle_gamma   90.00
#
_symmetry.space_group_name_H-M   'P 1'
#
loop_
_entity.id
_entity.type
_entity.pdbx_description
1 polymer ?
#
loop_
_entity_poly.entity_id
_entity_poly.type
_entity_poly.pdbx_seq_one_letter_code
_entity_poly.pdbx_strand_id
1 'polypeptide(L)' 'MIQRHPFRLMLGLVVLAAVFFALGGPGRNDTSGPWMYVSGLSFIAFLLTTATLVVLGLYLLAVRLRAHRSAADR' A
#
# COMPACT_ATOMS: atom_id res chain seq x y z
N MET A 1 -14.05 -6.78 9.60
CA MET A 1 -12.88 -6.17 10.27
C MET A 1 -12.39 -4.88 9.59
N ILE A 2 -12.41 -4.78 8.25
CA ILE A 2 -11.99 -3.59 7.48
C ILE A 2 -12.72 -2.29 7.88
N GLN A 3 -14.01 -2.34 8.24
CA GLN A 3 -14.79 -1.15 8.60
C GLN A 3 -14.51 -0.60 10.00
N ARG A 4 -13.94 -1.38 10.93
CA ARG A 4 -13.80 -0.98 12.34
C ARG A 4 -12.54 -0.15 12.62
N HIS A 5 -11.46 -0.35 11.85
CA HIS A 5 -10.22 0.42 11.98
C HIS A 5 -9.51 0.62 10.62
N PRO A 6 -10.11 1.36 9.67
CA PRO A 6 -9.52 1.58 8.34
C PRO A 6 -8.13 2.23 8.40
N PHE A 7 -7.89 3.11 9.38
CA PHE A 7 -6.59 3.75 9.60
C PHE A 7 -5.49 2.75 10.01
N ARG A 8 -5.81 1.72 10.81
CA ARG A 8 -4.82 0.71 11.23
C ARG A 8 -4.40 -0.17 10.04
N LEU A 9 -5.33 -0.45 9.13
CA LEU A 9 -5.05 -1.14 7.87
C LEU A 9 -4.18 -0.30 6.94
N MET A 10 -4.49 0.99 6.77
CA MET A 10 -3.63 1.92 6.02
C MET A 10 -2.23 1.98 6.61
N LEU A 11 -2.11 2.11 7.94
CA LEU A 11 -0.81 2.14 8.61
C LEU A 11 -0.02 0.85 8.36
N GLY A 12 -0.67 -0.31 8.51
CA GLY A 12 -0.04 -1.61 8.25
C GLY A 12 0.46 -1.74 6.81
N LEU A 13 -0.34 -1.30 5.83
CA LEU A 13 0.05 -1.30 4.42
C LEU A 13 1.19 -0.33 4.12
N VAL A 14 1.20 0.85 4.75
CA VAL A 14 2.31 1.82 4.61
C VAL A 14 3.61 1.25 5.17
N VAL A 15 3.56 0.60 6.34
CA VAL A 15 4.72 -0.07 6.93
C VAL A 15 5.21 -1.19 6.02
N LEU A 16 4.29 -2.02 5.50
CA LEU A 16 4.63 -3.11 4.59
C LEU A 16 5.28 -2.61 3.30
N ALA A 17 4.75 -1.53 2.72
CA ALA A 17 5.33 -0.86 1.56
C ALA A 17 6.75 -0.34 1.86
N ALA A 18 6.96 0.27 3.03
CA ALA A 18 8.30 0.74 3.43
C ALA A 18 9.30 -0.41 3.58
N VAL A 19 8.88 -1.55 4.12
CA VAL A 19 9.72 -2.75 4.22
C VAL A 19 10.10 -3.29 2.84
N PHE A 20 9.13 -3.42 1.92
CA PHE A 20 9.41 -3.89 0.57
C PHE A 20 10.31 -2.92 -0.21
N PHE A 21 10.13 -1.61 -0.03
CA PHE A 21 11.01 -0.61 -0.62
C PHE A 21 12.44 -0.73 -0.08
N ALA A 22 12.60 -0.87 1.24
CA ALA A 22 13.91 -1.05 1.86
C ALA A 22 14.60 -2.35 1.44
N LEU A 23 13.85 -3.44 1.25
CA LEU A 23 14.37 -4.73 0.74
C LEU A 23 14.71 -4.69 -0.75
N GLY A 24 14.08 -3.81 -1.54
CA GLY A 24 14.40 -3.62 -2.96
C GLY A 24 15.66 -2.78 -3.22
N GLY A 25 16.15 -2.03 -2.23
CA GLY A 25 17.33 -1.17 -2.35
C GLY A 25 18.67 -1.90 -2.50
N PRO A 26 18.99 -2.91 -1.66
CA PRO A 26 20.29 -3.57 -1.63
C PRO A 26 20.70 -4.29 -2.93
N GLY A 27 19.77 -4.91 -3.67
CA GLY A 27 20.11 -5.63 -4.91
C GLY A 27 20.06 -4.80 -6.18
N ARG A 28 19.99 -3.46 -6.09
CA ARG A 28 20.01 -2.56 -7.26
C ARG A 28 21.28 -2.72 -8.12
N ASN A 29 22.41 -3.07 -7.49
CA ASN A 29 23.71 -3.17 -8.15
C ASN A 29 24.21 -4.62 -8.28
N ASP A 30 23.47 -5.60 -7.75
CA ASP A 30 23.82 -7.01 -7.83
C ASP A 30 23.19 -7.63 -9.08
N THR A 31 24.01 -7.94 -10.09
CA THR A 31 23.58 -8.51 -11.37
C THR A 31 23.67 -10.04 -11.43
N SER A 32 24.20 -10.69 -10.39
CA SER A 32 24.45 -12.15 -10.40
C SER A 32 24.31 -12.85 -9.04
N GLY A 33 23.64 -12.23 -8.05
CA GLY A 33 23.45 -12.80 -6.71
C GLY A 33 21.99 -13.16 -6.38
N PRO A 34 21.75 -13.98 -5.34
CA PRO A 34 20.40 -14.25 -4.81
C PRO A 34 19.66 -12.95 -4.40
N TRP A 35 20.40 -11.90 -4.05
CA TRP A 35 19.89 -10.55 -3.78
C TRP A 35 19.20 -9.88 -4.98
N MET A 36 19.56 -10.24 -6.22
CA MET A 36 18.89 -9.75 -7.43
C MET A 36 17.42 -10.21 -7.47
N TYR A 37 17.17 -11.50 -7.19
CA TYR A 37 15.82 -12.06 -7.17
C TYR A 37 15.01 -11.53 -6.00
N VAL A 38 15.61 -11.42 -4.81
CA VAL A 38 14.96 -10.84 -3.63
C VAL A 38 14.56 -9.40 -3.90
N SER A 39 15.44 -8.60 -4.51
CA SER A 39 15.16 -7.19 -4.80
C SER A 39 14.09 -7.03 -5.87
N GLY A 40 14.12 -7.87 -6.91
CA GLY A 40 13.08 -7.92 -7.94
C GLY A 40 11.70 -8.28 -7.38
N LEU A 41 11.61 -9.36 -6.59
CA LEU A 41 10.35 -9.76 -5.94
C LEU A 41 9.85 -8.69 -4.95
N SER A 42 10.76 -8.09 -4.18
CA SER A 42 10.43 -7.00 -3.26
C SER A 42 9.88 -5.78 -4.00
N PHE A 43 10.44 -5.44 -5.15
CA PHE A 43 9.96 -4.35 -5.98
C PHE A 43 8.56 -4.61 -6.56
N ILE A 44 8.30 -5.83 -7.04
CA ILE A 44 6.96 -6.24 -7.51
C ILE A 44 5.94 -6.18 -6.35
N ALA A 45 6.30 -6.71 -5.18
CA ALA A 45 5.46 -6.67 -3.99
C ALA A 45 5.19 -5.22 -3.53
N PHE A 46 6.18 -4.33 -3.62
CA PHE A 46 6.02 -2.90 -3.36
C PHE A 46 5.00 -2.26 -4.31
N LEU A 47 5.09 -2.52 -5.61
CA LEU A 47 4.13 -2.00 -6.60
C LEU A 47 2.70 -2.47 -6.31
N LEU A 48 2.52 -3.76 -6.02
CA LEU A 48 1.21 -4.33 -5.65
C LEU A 48 0.66 -3.71 -4.36
N THR A 49 1.51 -3.54 -3.34
CA THR A 49 1.10 -2.94 -2.06
C THR A 49 0.71 -1.48 -2.24
N THR A 50 1.45 -0.73 -3.05
CA THR A 50 1.17 0.67 -3.39
C THR A 50 -0.15 0.79 -4.16
N ALA A 51 -0.38 -0.08 -5.16
CA ALA A 51 -1.65 -0.12 -5.88
C ALA A 51 -2.83 -0.40 -4.94
N THR A 52 -2.66 -1.33 -4.00
CA THR A 52 -3.67 -1.66 -2.99
C THR A 52 -3.97 -0.46 -2.08
N LEU A 53 -2.94 0.29 -1.67
CA LEU A 53 -3.09 1.54 -0.91
C LEU A 53 -3.89 2.59 -1.67
N VAL A 54 -3.62 2.77 -2.97
CA VAL A 54 -4.36 3.73 -3.81
C VAL A 54 -5.83 3.34 -3.90
N VAL A 55 -6.13 2.06 -4.18
CA VAL A 55 -7.52 1.57 -4.26
C VAL A 55 -8.24 1.74 -2.92
N LEU A 56 -7.60 1.38 -1.81
CA LEU A 56 -8.19 1.53 -0.48
C LEU A 56 -8.42 3.00 -0.13
N GLY A 57 -7.47 3.88 -0.46
CA GLY A 57 -7.58 5.31 -0.26
C GLY A 57 -8.74 5.91 -1.05
N LEU A 58 -8.87 5.55 -2.34
CA LEU A 58 -10.00 5.98 -3.18
C LEU A 58 -11.34 5.45 -2.66
N TYR A 59 -11.39 4.20 -2.21
CA TYR A 59 -12.60 3.62 -1.62
C TYR A 59 -13.02 4.40 -0.36
N LEU A 60 -12.09 4.65 0.56
CA LEU A 60 -12.37 5.41 1.79
C LEU A 60 -12.77 6.86 1.49
N LEU A 61 -12.14 7.48 0.49
CA LEU A 61 -12.50 8.83 0.03
C LEU A 61 -13.92 8.85 -0.54
N ALA A 62 -14.27 7.89 -1.41
CA ALA A 62 -15.60 7.76 -1.97
C ALA A 62 -16.67 7.55 -0.89
N VAL A 63 -16.38 6.71 0.11
CA VAL A 63 -17.26 6.50 1.27
C VAL A 63 -17.45 7.79 2.07
N ARG A 64 -16.38 8.56 2.34
CA ARG A 64 -16.48 9.84 3.03
C ARG A 64 -17.28 10.88 2.26
N LEU A 65 -17.05 11.00 0.95
CA LEU A 65 -17.78 11.94 0.09
C LEU A 65 -19.28 11.61 0.06
N ARG A 66 -19.62 10.32 -0.01
CA ARG A 66 -21.02 9.88 0.06
C ARG A 66 -21.66 10.21 1.41
N ALA A 67 -20.95 9.97 2.51
CA ALA A 67 -21.44 10.32 3.86
C ALA A 67 -21.68 11.82 4.03
N HIS A 68 -20.77 12.67 3.51
CA HIS A 68 -20.95 14.13 3.54
C HIS A 68 -22.13 14.59 2.67
N ARG A 69 -22.34 13.98 1.51
CA ARG A 69 -23.47 14.31 0.63
C ARG A 69 -24.81 13.97 1.28
N SER A 70 -24.91 12.81 1.93
CA SER A 70 -26.11 12.40 2.68
C SER A 70 -26.38 13.22 3.95
N ALA A 71 -25.38 13.94 4.48
CA ALA A 71 -25.55 14.87 5.59
C ALA A 71 -25.98 16.27 5.13
N ALA A 72 -25.75 16.63 3.87
CA ALA A 72 -26.18 17.89 3.27
C ALA A 72 -27.61 17.85 2.72
N ASP A 73 -28.11 16.64 2.39
CA ASP A 73 -29.50 16.40 1.93
C ASP A 73 -30.51 16.21 3.10
N ARG A 74 -30.07 16.31 4.36
CA ARG A 74 -30.93 16.26 5.56
C ARG A 74 -30.97 17.62 6.24
#